data_AF-A0A0T6B1R9-F1
#
_entry.id   AF-A0A0T6B1R9-F1
#
_cell.length_a   1.000
_cell.length_b   1.000
_cell.length_c   1.000
_cell.angle_alpha   90.00
_cell.angle_beta   90.00
_cell.angle_gamma   90.00
#
_symmetry.space_group_name_H-M   'P 1'
#
loop_
_entity.id
_entity.type
_entity.pdbx_description
1 polymer ?
#
loop_
_entity_poly.entity_id
_entity_poly.type
_entity_poly.pdbx_seq_one_letter_code
_entity_poly.pdbx_strand_id
1 'polypeptide(L)'
;MVNAAQQTGEIEVLVDKVDVLNKASENLPFNLREFQKAKESLRMQYRYLDLRFPEMQFNLRTRSWILMKMREFLINQAGFVDVETPTLFKATPGGAQEYIVPTRFPGQFFSLVQSPQQFKQMLMAGAIDRYFQIARCYRDEGARPDRQPEFTQLDIEMSFTDGDKIKNLVEDLLRYCWPKSFKPLPTKFKRMTYSDAMEKYGSDKPDTRFNFELKNITNIIKPVSRNSDFYSTCIILEKHFNHSSSIKNKLNTLSEDYPDVKFIQYKIENKEKWTKKIRHILTDDIAQNLWNFGNLEDGCVILLAFGPKDETLSLMGKVRLEYVNLLEQNGIKIRNNDVDILWITDFPLFERDSATGTLQTVHHPFTSPHREDLHLLEECPLKVCIPSLSLQK
;
A
#
# COMPACT_ATOMS: atom_id res chain seq x y z
N MET A 1 -23.10 3.94 -43.63
CA MET A 1 -21.84 4.57 -43.17
C MET A 1 -21.31 3.71 -42.05
N VAL A 2 -20.07 3.21 -42.14
CA VAL A 2 -19.52 2.29 -41.12
C VAL A 2 -18.98 3.08 -39.92
N ASN A 3 -19.34 2.67 -38.71
CA ASN A 3 -18.80 3.24 -37.47
C ASN A 3 -17.68 2.35 -36.89
N ALA A 4 -16.43 2.64 -37.24
CA ALA A 4 -15.27 1.87 -36.78
C ALA A 4 -15.04 1.90 -35.25
N ALA A 5 -15.70 2.79 -34.49
CA ALA A 5 -15.53 2.89 -33.04
C ALA A 5 -16.36 1.86 -32.24
N GLN A 6 -17.28 1.14 -32.87
CA GLN A 6 -18.14 0.14 -32.22
C GLN A 6 -17.97 -1.23 -32.85
N GLN A 7 -18.01 -2.29 -32.04
CA GLN A 7 -17.90 -3.68 -32.52
C GLN A 7 -18.96 -4.04 -33.58
N THR A 8 -20.16 -3.47 -33.46
CA THR A 8 -21.27 -3.71 -34.39
C THR A 8 -21.42 -2.62 -35.45
N GLY A 9 -20.45 -1.72 -35.61
CA GLY A 9 -20.63 -0.52 -36.44
C GLY A 9 -20.68 -0.74 -37.95
N GLU A 10 -20.46 -1.97 -38.42
CA GLU A 10 -20.63 -2.38 -39.82
C GLU A 10 -22.07 -2.76 -40.17
N ILE A 11 -22.90 -3.06 -39.16
CA ILE A 11 -24.27 -3.58 -39.33
C ILE A 11 -25.28 -2.72 -38.57
N GLU A 12 -26.53 -2.75 -39.00
CA GLU A 12 -27.66 -2.16 -38.29
C GLU A 12 -28.86 -3.11 -38.32
N VAL A 13 -29.82 -2.90 -37.41
CA VAL A 13 -31.02 -3.72 -37.30
C VAL A 13 -32.21 -2.93 -37.85
N LEU A 14 -32.80 -3.41 -38.95
CA LEU A 14 -34.08 -2.90 -39.45
C LEU A 14 -35.20 -3.46 -38.57
N VAL A 15 -35.95 -2.58 -37.91
CA VAL A 15 -36.92 -2.98 -36.88
C VAL A 15 -38.28 -3.26 -37.49
N ASP A 16 -38.76 -4.50 -37.35
CA ASP A 16 -40.10 -4.91 -37.80
C ASP A 16 -41.18 -4.73 -36.71
N LYS A 17 -40.85 -5.00 -35.45
CA LYS A 17 -41.76 -4.94 -34.30
C LYS A 17 -41.03 -4.48 -33.03
N VAL A 18 -41.70 -3.69 -32.20
CA VAL A 18 -41.20 -3.24 -30.88
C VAL A 18 -42.19 -3.62 -29.79
N ASP A 19 -41.71 -4.35 -28.77
CA ASP A 19 -42.46 -4.66 -27.56
C ASP A 19 -41.77 -4.00 -26.35
N VAL A 20 -42.49 -3.13 -25.62
CA VAL A 20 -41.94 -2.43 -24.45
C VAL A 20 -42.02 -3.35 -23.22
N LEU A 21 -40.88 -3.90 -22.80
CA LEU A 21 -40.80 -4.82 -21.66
C LEU A 21 -40.95 -4.11 -20.31
N ASN A 22 -40.32 -2.95 -20.15
CA ASN A 22 -40.39 -2.15 -18.93
C ASN A 22 -40.09 -0.68 -19.24
N LYS A 23 -41.00 0.24 -18.91
CA LYS A 23 -40.83 1.67 -19.14
C LYS A 23 -39.95 2.26 -18.03
N ALA A 24 -38.88 2.96 -18.41
CA ALA A 24 -38.07 3.72 -17.45
C ALA A 24 -38.82 4.99 -16.97
N SER A 25 -38.52 5.44 -15.75
CA SER A 25 -38.99 6.75 -15.27
C SER A 25 -38.45 7.87 -16.16
N GLU A 26 -39.29 8.87 -16.43
CA GLU A 26 -38.95 10.01 -17.28
C GLU A 26 -37.88 10.90 -16.63
N ASN A 27 -37.82 10.93 -15.29
CA ASN A 27 -36.87 11.72 -14.51
C ASN A 27 -35.86 10.82 -13.80
N LEU A 28 -34.84 10.37 -14.53
CA LEU A 28 -33.74 9.62 -13.92
C LEU A 28 -32.85 10.54 -13.06
N PRO A 29 -32.39 10.07 -11.87
CA PRO A 29 -31.49 10.85 -11.01
C PRO A 29 -30.19 11.30 -11.69
N PHE A 30 -29.70 10.52 -12.64
CA PHE A 30 -28.62 10.88 -13.55
C PHE A 30 -28.69 10.06 -14.85
N ASN A 31 -28.05 10.59 -15.88
CA ASN A 31 -27.95 9.92 -17.18
C ASN A 31 -26.69 9.05 -17.26
N LEU A 32 -26.78 7.95 -18.02
CA LEU A 32 -25.66 7.05 -18.32
C LEU A 32 -24.78 7.64 -19.44
N ARG A 33 -24.06 8.73 -19.14
CA ARG A 33 -23.14 9.40 -20.07
C ARG A 33 -21.70 9.27 -19.59
N GLU A 34 -20.75 9.10 -20.52
CA GLU A 34 -19.33 9.00 -20.18
C GLU A 34 -18.77 10.32 -19.62
N PHE A 35 -19.24 11.45 -20.15
CA PHE A 35 -18.89 12.79 -19.71
C PHE A 35 -19.88 13.31 -18.66
N GLN A 36 -19.39 14.17 -17.75
CA GLN A 36 -20.19 14.82 -16.70
C GLN A 36 -20.91 13.80 -15.79
N LYS A 37 -20.18 12.79 -15.31
CA LYS A 37 -20.69 11.81 -14.35
C LYS A 37 -21.22 12.51 -13.10
N ALA A 38 -22.31 11.96 -12.55
CA ALA A 38 -22.86 12.41 -11.28
C ALA A 38 -21.84 12.29 -10.14
N LYS A 39 -22.02 13.09 -9.09
CA LYS A 39 -21.21 13.00 -7.87
C LYS A 39 -21.30 11.60 -7.26
N GLU A 40 -20.21 11.16 -6.65
CA GLU A 40 -20.11 9.82 -6.05
C GLU A 40 -21.26 9.52 -5.07
N SER A 41 -21.61 10.46 -4.20
CA SER A 41 -22.71 10.28 -3.25
C SER A 41 -24.05 9.93 -3.93
N LEU A 42 -24.38 10.61 -5.03
CA LEU A 42 -25.59 10.33 -5.80
C LEU A 42 -25.50 8.97 -6.52
N ARG A 43 -24.31 8.63 -7.04
CA ARG A 43 -24.06 7.32 -7.66
C ARG A 43 -24.19 6.19 -6.66
N MET A 44 -23.75 6.37 -5.41
CA MET A 44 -23.90 5.39 -4.34
C MET A 44 -25.35 5.25 -3.89
N GLN A 45 -26.09 6.37 -3.77
CA GLN A 45 -27.52 6.36 -3.46
C GLN A 45 -28.32 5.57 -4.51
N TYR A 46 -28.00 5.75 -5.79
CA TYR A 46 -28.65 5.06 -6.90
C TYR A 46 -27.71 4.04 -7.55
N ARG A 47 -27.03 3.24 -6.72
CA ARG A 47 -25.99 2.30 -7.18
C ARG A 47 -26.50 1.35 -8.25
N TYR A 48 -27.76 0.92 -8.19
CA TYR A 48 -28.38 0.06 -9.21
C TYR A 48 -28.43 0.68 -10.62
N LEU A 49 -28.48 2.02 -10.75
CA LEU A 49 -28.32 2.71 -12.03
C LEU A 49 -26.83 2.82 -12.38
N ASP A 50 -25.99 3.17 -11.41
CA ASP A 50 -24.56 3.31 -11.61
C ASP A 50 -23.88 2.00 -12.06
N LEU A 51 -24.40 0.86 -11.60
CA LEU A 51 -23.93 -0.45 -12.05
C LEU A 51 -24.05 -0.62 -13.57
N ARG A 52 -24.92 0.12 -14.26
CA ARG A 52 -25.09 0.03 -15.73
C ARG A 52 -23.98 0.71 -16.52
N PHE A 53 -23.12 1.53 -15.89
CA PHE A 53 -21.97 2.11 -16.59
C PHE A 53 -21.00 1.02 -17.06
N PRO A 54 -20.42 1.14 -18.27
CA PRO A 54 -19.46 0.17 -18.80
C PRO A 54 -18.29 -0.10 -17.85
N GLU A 55 -17.77 0.95 -17.20
CA GLU A 55 -16.71 0.86 -16.19
C GLU A 55 -17.12 -0.04 -15.01
N MET A 56 -18.33 0.12 -14.48
CA MET A 56 -18.81 -0.72 -13.38
C MET A 56 -19.06 -2.16 -13.80
N GLN A 57 -19.62 -2.36 -15.00
CA GLN A 57 -19.83 -3.69 -15.58
C GLN A 57 -18.49 -4.42 -15.80
N PHE A 58 -17.48 -3.70 -16.29
CA PHE A 58 -16.11 -4.21 -16.46
C PHE A 58 -15.49 -4.58 -15.12
N ASN A 59 -15.50 -3.67 -14.13
CA ASN A 59 -14.90 -3.90 -12.82
C ASN A 59 -15.47 -5.15 -12.12
N LEU A 60 -16.80 -5.31 -12.11
CA LEU A 60 -17.45 -6.47 -11.47
C LEU A 60 -17.19 -7.79 -12.20
N ARG A 61 -17.20 -7.78 -13.55
CA ARG A 61 -16.89 -8.98 -14.35
C ARG A 61 -15.43 -9.38 -14.22
N THR A 62 -14.52 -8.42 -14.28
CA THR A 62 -13.10 -8.66 -14.08
C THR A 62 -12.85 -9.24 -12.68
N ARG A 63 -13.47 -8.68 -11.63
CA ARG A 63 -13.40 -9.26 -10.28
C ARG A 63 -13.91 -10.70 -10.24
N SER A 64 -15.09 -10.98 -10.79
CA SER A 64 -15.66 -12.34 -10.83
C SER A 64 -14.73 -13.32 -11.56
N TRP A 65 -14.19 -12.93 -12.71
CA TRP A 65 -13.26 -13.72 -13.51
C TRP A 65 -11.95 -14.01 -12.76
N ILE A 66 -11.34 -13.00 -12.13
CA ILE A 66 -10.12 -13.16 -11.31
C ILE A 66 -10.37 -14.16 -10.17
N LEU A 67 -11.46 -14.00 -9.43
CA LEU A 67 -11.79 -14.89 -8.30
C LEU A 67 -12.03 -16.33 -8.74
N MET A 68 -12.61 -16.55 -9.93
CA MET A 68 -12.73 -17.89 -10.50
C MET A 68 -11.36 -18.46 -10.88
N LYS A 69 -10.50 -17.67 -11.52
CA LYS A 69 -9.14 -18.09 -11.89
C LYS A 69 -8.26 -18.41 -10.68
N MET A 70 -8.41 -17.67 -9.59
CA MET A 70 -7.74 -17.99 -8.33
C MET A 70 -8.18 -19.37 -7.80
N ARG A 71 -9.49 -19.66 -7.78
CA ARG A 71 -10.01 -20.98 -7.38
C ARG A 71 -9.50 -22.10 -8.27
N GLU A 72 -9.54 -21.90 -9.60
CA GLU A 72 -9.07 -22.87 -10.59
C GLU A 72 -7.61 -23.23 -10.35
N PHE A 73 -6.74 -22.25 -10.13
CA PHE A 73 -5.33 -22.48 -9.81
C PHE A 73 -5.16 -23.23 -8.49
N LEU A 74 -5.75 -22.71 -7.41
CA LEU A 74 -5.53 -23.24 -6.07
C LEU A 74 -6.02 -24.69 -5.95
N ILE A 75 -7.21 -24.99 -6.47
CA ILE A 75 -7.78 -26.34 -6.41
C ILE A 75 -7.09 -27.27 -7.40
N ASN A 76 -7.07 -26.92 -8.69
CA ASN A 76 -6.71 -27.89 -9.74
C ASN A 76 -5.20 -28.01 -9.97
N GLN A 77 -4.41 -26.96 -9.66
CA GLN A 77 -2.96 -26.96 -9.89
C GLN A 77 -2.17 -27.10 -8.59
N ALA A 78 -2.63 -26.46 -7.52
CA ALA A 78 -1.89 -26.40 -6.27
C ALA A 78 -2.44 -27.32 -5.15
N GLY A 79 -3.54 -28.04 -5.41
CA GLY A 79 -4.08 -29.07 -4.52
C GLY A 79 -4.71 -28.54 -3.22
N PHE A 80 -5.23 -27.31 -3.24
CA PHE A 80 -5.89 -26.72 -2.09
C PHE A 80 -7.37 -27.10 -1.98
N VAL A 81 -7.88 -27.06 -0.76
CA VAL A 81 -9.30 -27.25 -0.43
C VAL A 81 -9.93 -25.91 -0.07
N ASP A 82 -11.03 -25.55 -0.74
CA ASP A 82 -11.85 -24.38 -0.41
C ASP A 82 -12.71 -24.73 0.82
N VAL A 83 -12.41 -24.16 1.98
CA VAL A 83 -13.12 -24.46 3.23
C VAL A 83 -13.80 -23.20 3.75
N GLU A 84 -15.11 -23.26 3.94
CA GLU A 84 -15.83 -22.16 4.57
C GLU A 84 -15.68 -22.21 6.09
N THR A 85 -15.20 -21.11 6.68
CA THR A 85 -15.08 -20.96 8.14
C THR A 85 -16.22 -20.10 8.71
N PRO A 86 -16.65 -20.35 9.98
CA PRO A 86 -17.68 -19.55 10.62
C PRO A 86 -17.36 -18.04 10.69
N THR A 87 -18.39 -17.21 10.48
CA THR A 87 -18.28 -15.74 10.58
C THR A 87 -18.64 -15.20 11.97
N LEU A 88 -19.59 -15.84 12.66
CA LEU A 88 -19.97 -15.51 14.03
C LEU A 88 -19.05 -16.28 14.98
N PHE A 89 -18.15 -15.60 15.66
CA PHE A 89 -17.17 -16.23 16.52
C PHE A 89 -17.05 -15.55 17.89
N LYS A 90 -16.19 -16.09 18.75
CA LYS A 90 -15.84 -15.45 20.02
C LYS A 90 -14.91 -14.26 19.75
N ALA A 91 -15.11 -13.17 20.48
CA ALA A 91 -14.22 -12.02 20.41
C ALA A 91 -12.77 -12.41 20.75
N THR A 92 -11.82 -11.90 19.98
CA THR A 92 -10.39 -12.17 20.17
C THR A 92 -9.70 -10.98 20.84
N PRO A 93 -8.90 -11.20 21.89
CA PRO A 93 -8.11 -10.11 22.46
C PRO A 93 -6.95 -9.75 21.52
N GLY A 94 -6.91 -8.48 21.09
CA GLY A 94 -5.87 -7.93 20.21
C GLY A 94 -6.41 -7.53 18.83
N GLY A 95 -5.65 -6.70 18.11
CA GLY A 95 -6.04 -6.22 16.78
C GLY A 95 -6.97 -5.01 16.78
N ALA A 96 -7.74 -4.85 15.69
CA ALA A 96 -8.70 -3.74 15.54
C ALA A 96 -9.94 -3.95 16.41
N GLN A 97 -10.84 -2.97 16.47
CA GLN A 97 -12.15 -3.16 17.09
C GLN A 97 -13.01 -4.09 16.22
N GLU A 98 -13.76 -5.00 16.86
CA GLU A 98 -14.62 -5.98 16.19
C GLU A 98 -16.09 -5.58 16.27
N TYR A 99 -16.88 -5.92 15.24
CA TYR A 99 -18.34 -5.77 15.27
C TYR A 99 -18.98 -6.86 16.12
N ILE A 100 -19.92 -6.45 16.99
CA ILE A 100 -20.69 -7.37 17.82
C ILE A 100 -22.03 -7.73 17.19
N VAL A 101 -22.45 -8.98 17.38
CA VAL A 101 -23.75 -9.50 16.98
C VAL A 101 -24.45 -10.05 18.23
N PRO A 102 -25.46 -9.33 18.78
CA PRO A 102 -26.15 -9.78 19.98
C PRO A 102 -26.90 -11.08 19.71
N THR A 103 -26.94 -11.95 20.72
CA THR A 103 -27.77 -13.15 20.67
C THR A 103 -29.14 -12.90 21.32
N ARG A 104 -30.07 -13.83 21.13
CA ARG A 104 -31.33 -13.85 21.88
C ARG A 104 -31.16 -14.08 23.38
N PHE A 105 -30.00 -14.59 23.82
CA PHE A 105 -29.72 -14.87 25.22
C PHE A 105 -29.12 -13.62 25.89
N PRO A 106 -29.74 -13.12 26.98
CA PRO A 106 -29.25 -11.93 27.66
C PRO A 106 -27.78 -12.05 28.08
N GLY A 107 -26.99 -11.01 27.81
CA GLY A 107 -25.57 -10.95 28.17
C GLY A 107 -24.61 -11.72 27.25
N GLN A 108 -25.10 -12.33 26.15
CA GLN A 108 -24.26 -13.06 25.19
C GLN A 108 -24.30 -12.42 23.80
N PHE A 109 -23.13 -12.32 23.17
CA PHE A 109 -22.94 -11.82 21.81
C PHE A 109 -21.86 -12.64 21.08
N PHE A 110 -21.94 -12.65 19.76
CA PHE A 110 -20.85 -13.05 18.87
C PHE A 110 -20.06 -11.82 18.42
N SER A 111 -18.88 -12.07 17.91
CA SER A 111 -18.05 -11.09 17.22
C SER A 111 -17.88 -11.52 15.76
N LEU A 112 -17.94 -10.56 14.84
CA LEU A 112 -17.62 -10.80 13.43
C LEU A 112 -16.11 -10.91 13.25
N VAL A 113 -15.66 -11.93 12.53
CA VAL A 113 -14.24 -12.23 12.35
C VAL A 113 -13.50 -11.15 11.54
N GLN A 114 -12.34 -10.73 12.04
CA GLN A 114 -11.43 -9.84 11.30
C GLN A 114 -10.66 -10.57 10.19
N SER A 115 -10.47 -11.88 10.36
CA SER A 115 -9.92 -12.82 9.39
C SER A 115 -10.16 -14.26 9.88
N PRO A 116 -10.08 -15.28 9.01
CA PRO A 116 -10.14 -16.69 9.40
C PRO A 116 -8.90 -17.22 10.16
N GLN A 117 -8.04 -16.35 10.70
CA GLN A 117 -6.72 -16.69 11.23
C GLN A 117 -6.72 -17.81 12.27
N GLN A 118 -7.71 -17.88 13.16
CA GLN A 118 -7.80 -18.95 14.15
C GLN A 118 -8.22 -20.28 13.54
N PHE A 119 -9.17 -20.25 12.60
CA PHE A 119 -9.68 -21.45 11.94
C PHE A 119 -8.63 -22.08 11.05
N LYS A 120 -7.89 -21.29 10.26
CA LYS A 120 -6.87 -21.86 9.36
C LYS A 120 -5.78 -22.61 10.12
N GLN A 121 -5.39 -22.14 11.31
CA GLN A 121 -4.46 -22.87 12.18
C GLN A 121 -5.07 -24.19 12.68
N MET A 122 -6.35 -24.21 13.07
CA MET A 122 -7.04 -25.45 13.43
C MET A 122 -7.15 -26.42 12.26
N LEU A 123 -7.35 -25.93 11.04
CA LEU A 123 -7.39 -26.75 9.82
C LEU A 123 -6.03 -27.40 9.51
N MET A 124 -4.92 -26.68 9.76
CA MET A 124 -3.57 -27.27 9.65
C MET A 124 -3.37 -28.37 10.70
N ALA A 125 -3.79 -28.14 11.95
CA ALA A 125 -3.75 -29.16 13.00
C ALA A 125 -4.67 -30.36 12.69
N GLY A 126 -5.79 -30.13 12.01
CA GLY A 126 -6.72 -31.14 11.51
C GLY A 126 -6.28 -31.86 10.23
N ALA A 127 -5.03 -31.67 9.79
CA ALA A 127 -4.43 -32.34 8.65
C ALA A 127 -5.12 -32.07 7.29
N ILE A 128 -5.70 -30.88 7.09
CA ILE A 128 -6.17 -30.44 5.76
C ILE A 128 -4.99 -30.19 4.79
N ASP A 129 -3.80 -29.95 5.31
CA ASP A 129 -2.54 -29.67 4.59
C ASP A 129 -2.53 -28.37 3.77
N ARG A 130 -3.55 -28.10 2.95
CA ARG A 130 -3.63 -26.95 2.03
C ARG A 130 -5.03 -26.36 2.06
N TYR A 131 -5.16 -25.25 2.76
CA TYR A 131 -6.41 -24.53 2.93
C TYR A 131 -6.39 -23.21 2.16
N PHE A 132 -7.51 -22.88 1.52
CA PHE A 132 -7.79 -21.51 1.14
C PHE A 132 -9.25 -21.16 1.35
N GLN A 133 -9.54 -19.87 1.43
CA GLN A 133 -10.89 -19.34 1.42
C GLN A 133 -10.91 -17.94 0.81
N ILE A 134 -11.94 -17.66 0.00
CA ILE A 134 -12.29 -16.27 -0.35
C ILE A 134 -13.25 -15.74 0.72
N ALA A 135 -12.69 -15.29 1.83
CA ALA A 135 -13.39 -14.93 3.06
C ALA A 135 -13.92 -13.49 3.04
N ARG A 136 -15.08 -13.27 3.70
CA ARG A 136 -15.54 -11.94 4.09
C ARG A 136 -15.01 -11.62 5.48
N CYS A 137 -14.36 -10.48 5.62
CA CYS A 137 -13.72 -10.00 6.83
C CYS A 137 -14.32 -8.67 7.25
N TYR A 138 -14.32 -8.40 8.56
CA TYR A 138 -15.00 -7.26 9.15
C TYR A 138 -14.08 -6.51 10.10
N ARG A 139 -14.05 -5.17 10.03
CA ARG A 139 -13.28 -4.33 10.95
C ARG A 139 -14.07 -3.07 11.31
N ASP A 140 -14.23 -2.83 12.60
CA ASP A 140 -14.90 -1.64 13.12
C ASP A 140 -13.88 -0.51 13.32
N GLU A 141 -13.24 -0.10 12.22
CA GLU A 141 -12.29 1.01 12.21
C GLU A 141 -12.97 2.30 11.73
N GLY A 142 -12.45 3.46 12.19
CA GLY A 142 -12.93 4.75 11.71
C GLY A 142 -12.91 4.85 10.18
N ALA A 143 -13.97 5.42 9.61
CA ALA A 143 -14.14 5.52 8.17
C ALA A 143 -12.97 6.30 7.52
N ARG A 144 -12.14 5.60 6.74
CA ARG A 144 -11.17 6.18 5.82
C ARG A 144 -11.67 5.99 4.39
N PRO A 145 -11.32 6.88 3.43
CA PRO A 145 -11.87 6.82 2.07
C PRO A 145 -11.67 5.47 1.34
N ASP A 146 -10.65 4.70 1.73
CA ASP A 146 -10.24 3.43 1.13
C ASP A 146 -10.60 2.19 1.99
N ARG A 147 -11.19 2.37 3.16
CA ARG A 147 -11.51 1.27 4.09
C ARG A 147 -13.03 1.10 4.22
N GLN A 148 -13.51 -0.06 3.81
CA GLN A 148 -14.90 -0.47 4.04
C GLN A 148 -14.99 -1.33 5.31
N PRO A 149 -16.09 -1.23 6.08
CA PRO A 149 -16.32 -2.06 7.27
C PRO A 149 -16.22 -3.56 6.99
N GLU A 150 -16.59 -3.96 5.77
CA GLU A 150 -16.47 -5.31 5.28
C GLU A 150 -15.66 -5.37 3.99
N PHE A 151 -14.79 -6.37 3.87
CA PHE A 151 -13.93 -6.54 2.70
C PHE A 151 -13.64 -8.03 2.47
N THR A 152 -13.18 -8.35 1.26
CA THR A 152 -12.91 -9.74 0.87
C THR A 152 -11.41 -10.01 0.86
N GLN A 153 -10.99 -11.09 1.48
CA GLN A 153 -9.61 -11.57 1.44
C GLN A 153 -9.55 -12.93 0.75
N LEU A 154 -8.45 -13.18 0.05
CA LEU A 154 -8.03 -14.54 -0.26
C LEU A 154 -7.10 -14.96 0.88
N ASP A 155 -7.58 -15.84 1.75
CA ASP A 155 -6.83 -16.39 2.86
C ASP A 155 -6.30 -17.77 2.47
N ILE A 156 -5.02 -18.03 2.72
CA ILE A 156 -4.30 -19.24 2.31
C ILE A 156 -3.47 -19.71 3.50
N GLU A 157 -3.44 -21.02 3.74
CA GLU A 157 -2.58 -21.65 4.75
C GLU A 157 -2.06 -23.00 4.25
N MET A 158 -0.81 -23.35 4.59
CA MET A 158 -0.19 -24.61 4.19
C MET A 158 0.63 -25.23 5.33
N SER A 159 0.52 -26.55 5.51
CA SER A 159 1.38 -27.32 6.40
C SER A 159 2.76 -27.59 5.76
N PHE A 160 3.77 -27.80 6.61
CA PHE A 160 5.13 -28.23 6.22
C PHE A 160 5.77 -27.40 5.08
N THR A 161 5.53 -26.09 5.09
CA THR A 161 6.01 -25.14 4.08
C THR A 161 7.12 -24.23 4.61
N ASP A 162 7.68 -23.39 3.72
CA ASP A 162 8.61 -22.32 4.04
C ASP A 162 8.23 -21.04 3.29
N GLY A 163 8.83 -19.90 3.67
CA GLY A 163 8.50 -18.60 3.09
C GLY A 163 8.77 -18.53 1.58
N ASP A 164 9.79 -19.21 1.07
CA ASP A 164 10.10 -19.21 -0.37
C ASP A 164 9.08 -19.98 -1.19
N LYS A 165 8.59 -21.13 -0.70
CA LYS A 165 7.50 -21.86 -1.34
C LYS A 165 6.21 -21.07 -1.37
N ILE A 166 5.87 -20.35 -0.30
CA ILE A 166 4.68 -19.47 -0.26
C ILE A 166 4.83 -18.32 -1.26
N LYS A 167 6.01 -17.66 -1.34
CA LYS A 167 6.27 -16.61 -2.33
C LYS A 167 6.06 -17.13 -3.76
N ASN A 168 6.65 -18.28 -4.08
CA ASN A 168 6.53 -18.88 -5.41
C ASN A 168 5.06 -19.23 -5.74
N LEU A 169 4.31 -19.79 -4.78
CA LEU A 169 2.88 -20.08 -4.95
C LEU A 169 2.08 -18.81 -5.26
N VAL A 170 2.29 -17.73 -4.50
CA VAL A 170 1.57 -16.47 -4.71
C VAL A 170 1.96 -15.82 -6.04
N GLU A 171 3.23 -15.88 -6.41
CA GLU A 171 3.73 -15.43 -7.69
C GLU A 171 3.07 -16.18 -8.87
N ASP A 172 3.00 -17.51 -8.80
CA ASP A 172 2.35 -18.35 -9.81
C ASP A 172 0.83 -18.10 -9.87
N LEU A 173 0.18 -18.00 -8.72
CA LEU A 173 -1.24 -17.66 -8.59
C LEU A 173 -1.55 -16.33 -9.28
N LEU A 174 -0.77 -15.29 -8.99
CA LEU A 174 -0.96 -13.96 -9.58
C LEU A 174 -0.74 -13.97 -11.08
N ARG A 175 0.30 -14.64 -11.58
CA ARG A 175 0.51 -14.81 -13.03
C ARG A 175 -0.66 -15.54 -13.68
N TYR A 176 -1.21 -16.57 -13.03
CA TYR A 176 -2.31 -17.37 -13.55
C TYR A 176 -3.62 -16.57 -13.66
N CYS A 177 -3.95 -15.78 -12.64
CA CYS A 177 -5.18 -14.97 -12.60
C CYS A 177 -5.02 -13.54 -13.14
N TRP A 178 -3.85 -13.18 -13.69
CA TRP A 178 -3.62 -11.85 -14.22
C TRP A 178 -4.46 -11.59 -15.49
N PRO A 179 -5.27 -10.51 -15.56
CA PRO A 179 -6.08 -10.28 -16.74
C PRO A 179 -5.20 -9.93 -17.94
N LYS A 180 -5.45 -10.62 -19.08
CA LYS A 180 -4.67 -10.47 -20.33
C LYS A 180 -4.71 -9.06 -20.94
N SER A 181 -5.66 -8.22 -20.52
CA SER A 181 -5.74 -6.82 -20.93
C SER A 181 -4.66 -5.93 -20.31
N PHE A 182 -3.99 -6.41 -19.25
CA PHE A 182 -2.86 -5.71 -18.62
C PHE A 182 -1.55 -6.24 -19.17
N LYS A 183 -0.48 -5.44 -19.02
CA LYS A 183 0.88 -5.90 -19.32
C LYS A 183 1.20 -7.15 -18.50
N PRO A 184 1.89 -8.15 -19.08
CA PRO A 184 2.28 -9.35 -18.35
C PRO A 184 3.11 -9.03 -17.11
N LEU A 185 2.90 -9.81 -16.04
CA LEU A 185 3.74 -9.73 -14.86
C LEU A 185 5.14 -10.32 -15.13
N PRO A 186 6.18 -9.84 -14.43
CA PRO A 186 7.51 -10.43 -14.52
C PRO A 186 7.51 -11.88 -14.01
N THR A 187 8.47 -12.67 -14.50
CA THR A 187 8.63 -14.09 -14.15
C THR A 187 9.06 -14.31 -12.70
N LYS A 188 9.75 -13.34 -12.10
CA LYS A 188 10.08 -13.30 -10.67
C LYS A 188 9.85 -11.90 -10.14
N PHE A 189 9.30 -11.79 -8.94
CA PHE A 189 9.13 -10.49 -8.30
C PHE A 189 10.41 -10.05 -7.61
N LYS A 190 10.65 -8.75 -7.60
CA LYS A 190 11.78 -8.16 -6.88
C LYS A 190 11.61 -8.44 -5.38
N ARG A 191 12.72 -8.50 -4.64
CA ARG A 191 12.73 -8.67 -3.19
C ARG A 191 13.52 -7.52 -2.57
N MET A 192 13.03 -7.03 -1.44
CA MET A 192 13.64 -5.93 -0.70
C MET A 192 13.44 -6.18 0.79
N THR A 193 14.46 -5.95 1.61
CA THR A 193 14.29 -6.06 3.06
C THR A 193 13.46 -4.88 3.59
N TYR A 194 12.80 -5.04 4.72
CA TYR A 194 12.08 -3.95 5.40
C TYR A 194 13.03 -2.78 5.67
N SER A 195 14.24 -3.07 6.14
CA SER A 195 15.27 -2.05 6.38
C SER A 195 15.61 -1.29 5.10
N ASP A 196 15.83 -1.99 3.97
CA ASP A 196 16.07 -1.33 2.67
C ASP A 196 14.88 -0.49 2.23
N ALA A 197 13.66 -0.99 2.40
CA ALA A 197 12.44 -0.30 2.00
C ALA A 197 12.27 1.01 2.77
N MET A 198 12.45 0.95 4.09
CA MET A 198 12.40 2.13 4.96
C MET A 198 13.55 3.09 4.66
N GLU A 199 14.80 2.61 4.53
CA GLU A 199 15.95 3.50 4.33
C GLU A 199 16.01 4.15 2.96
N LYS A 200 15.55 3.46 1.90
CA LYS A 200 15.56 3.99 0.51
C LYS A 200 14.29 4.71 0.13
N TYR A 201 13.14 4.39 0.74
CA TYR A 201 11.84 4.92 0.29
C TYR A 201 10.99 5.50 1.41
N GLY A 202 11.38 5.32 2.69
CA GLY A 202 10.62 5.83 3.83
C GLY A 202 9.28 5.12 4.05
N SER A 203 9.12 3.92 3.48
CA SER A 203 7.88 3.15 3.57
C SER A 203 8.13 1.66 3.30
N ASP A 204 7.43 0.82 4.04
CA ASP A 204 7.31 -0.63 3.85
C ASP A 204 6.40 -1.03 2.67
N LYS A 205 5.85 -0.04 1.95
CA LYS A 205 5.08 -0.19 0.71
C LYS A 205 5.56 0.79 -0.36
N PRO A 206 6.83 0.67 -0.79
CA PRO A 206 7.45 1.66 -1.64
C PRO A 206 6.88 1.62 -3.06
N ASP A 207 6.49 2.79 -3.58
CA ASP A 207 6.27 2.96 -5.02
C ASP A 207 7.62 3.03 -5.73
N THR A 208 8.01 1.95 -6.40
CA THR A 208 9.32 1.79 -7.08
C THR A 208 9.29 2.17 -8.56
N ARG A 209 8.14 2.65 -9.08
CA ARG A 209 7.95 3.01 -10.50
C ARG A 209 8.65 4.30 -10.92
N PHE A 210 9.31 4.98 -9.97
CA PHE A 210 10.11 6.17 -10.20
C PHE A 210 11.35 6.18 -9.32
N ASN A 211 12.43 6.71 -9.86
CA ASN A 211 13.64 6.97 -9.10
C ASN A 211 13.42 8.23 -8.24
N PHE A 212 13.81 8.21 -6.97
CA PHE A 212 13.96 9.34 -6.01
C PHE A 212 14.24 8.72 -4.64
N GLU A 213 15.26 7.88 -4.56
CA GLU A 213 15.62 7.20 -3.33
C GLU A 213 16.16 8.18 -2.29
N LEU A 214 15.83 7.90 -1.04
CA LEU A 214 16.36 8.58 0.12
C LEU A 214 17.85 8.27 0.27
N LYS A 215 18.67 9.32 0.43
CA LYS A 215 20.10 9.19 0.62
C LYS A 215 20.45 9.47 2.08
N ASN A 216 20.94 8.44 2.78
CA ASN A 216 21.41 8.58 4.16
C ASN A 216 22.64 9.50 4.21
N ILE A 217 22.52 10.59 4.96
CA ILE A 217 23.56 11.61 5.17
C ILE A 217 23.82 11.82 6.66
N THR A 218 23.46 10.84 7.49
CA THR A 218 23.61 10.88 8.95
C THR A 218 25.04 11.22 9.34
N ASN A 219 26.04 10.57 8.74
CA ASN A 219 27.45 10.81 9.03
C ASN A 219 27.94 12.21 8.62
N ILE A 220 27.27 12.88 7.68
CA ILE A 220 27.60 14.24 7.25
C ILE A 220 27.11 15.27 8.28
N ILE A 221 25.95 15.01 8.91
CA ILE A 221 25.29 15.93 9.86
C ILE A 221 25.60 15.60 11.33
N LYS A 222 26.00 14.35 11.63
CA LYS A 222 26.25 13.82 12.98
C LYS A 222 27.10 14.68 13.94
N PRO A 223 28.03 15.58 13.53
CA PRO A 223 28.69 16.46 14.50
C PRO A 223 27.74 17.34 15.34
N VAL A 224 26.45 17.50 14.99
CA VAL A 224 25.51 18.42 15.66
C VAL A 224 24.62 17.73 16.73
N SER A 225 24.52 16.40 16.75
CA SER A 225 23.51 15.67 17.56
C SER A 225 24.13 14.54 18.41
N ARG A 226 23.83 14.52 19.71
CA ARG A 226 24.27 13.48 20.67
C ARG A 226 23.23 12.37 20.91
N ASN A 227 22.09 12.38 20.22
CA ASN A 227 21.05 11.38 20.44
C ASN A 227 21.35 10.09 19.67
N SER A 228 21.15 8.93 20.30
CA SER A 228 21.47 7.61 19.72
C SER A 228 20.60 7.25 18.52
N ASP A 229 19.38 7.80 18.46
CA ASP A 229 18.43 7.58 17.36
C ASP A 229 18.45 8.70 16.29
N PHE A 230 19.48 9.54 16.31
CA PHE A 230 19.60 10.59 15.30
C PHE A 230 19.83 10.01 13.90
N TYR A 231 18.99 10.45 12.96
CA TYR A 231 19.08 10.10 11.55
C TYR A 231 18.93 11.34 10.69
N SER A 232 19.61 11.36 9.54
CA SER A 232 19.37 12.36 8.51
C SER A 232 19.42 11.78 7.12
N THR A 233 18.54 12.30 6.26
CA THR A 233 18.37 11.84 4.88
C THR A 233 18.01 12.98 3.96
N CYS A 234 18.32 12.83 2.68
CA CYS A 234 17.92 13.79 1.66
C CYS A 234 17.46 13.14 0.36
N ILE A 235 16.72 13.91 -0.42
CA ILE A 235 16.43 13.67 -1.84
C ILE A 235 17.00 14.85 -2.60
N ILE A 236 17.73 14.56 -3.68
CA ILE A 236 18.29 15.57 -4.58
C ILE A 236 17.64 15.36 -5.94
N LEU A 237 17.01 16.42 -6.42
CA LEU A 237 16.22 16.45 -7.62
C LEU A 237 16.92 17.36 -8.64
N GLU A 238 16.88 16.94 -9.90
CA GLU A 238 17.51 17.65 -11.01
C GLU A 238 16.87 19.02 -11.29
N LYS A 239 17.63 19.89 -11.95
CA LYS A 239 17.29 21.30 -12.22
C LYS A 239 15.99 21.57 -12.99
N HIS A 240 15.51 20.58 -13.75
CA HIS A 240 14.31 20.71 -14.57
C HIS A 240 13.01 20.53 -13.78
N PHE A 241 13.09 20.02 -12.54
CA PHE A 241 11.89 19.85 -11.72
C PHE A 241 11.38 21.18 -11.16
N ASN A 242 10.06 21.35 -11.23
CA ASN A 242 9.39 22.51 -10.67
C ASN A 242 9.37 22.42 -9.13
N HIS A 243 9.56 23.55 -8.48
CA HIS A 243 9.50 23.66 -7.02
C HIS A 243 8.89 25.01 -6.64
N SER A 244 7.65 25.18 -7.09
CA SER A 244 6.83 26.37 -6.89
C SER A 244 6.42 26.55 -5.43
N SER A 245 5.95 27.75 -5.08
CA SER A 245 5.46 28.04 -3.72
C SER A 245 4.31 27.13 -3.30
N SER A 246 3.45 26.72 -4.23
CA SER A 246 2.35 25.78 -3.94
C SER A 246 2.88 24.40 -3.52
N ILE A 247 3.88 23.88 -4.24
CA ILE A 247 4.54 22.61 -3.88
C ILE A 247 5.19 22.74 -2.51
N LYS A 248 5.95 23.82 -2.28
CA LYS A 248 6.62 24.07 -1.01
C LYS A 248 5.65 24.06 0.17
N ASN A 249 4.54 24.79 0.05
CA ASN A 249 3.52 24.88 1.09
C ASN A 249 2.92 23.51 1.38
N LYS A 250 2.60 22.71 0.34
CA LYS A 250 2.02 21.38 0.51
C LYS A 250 2.97 20.42 1.22
N LEU A 251 4.27 20.47 0.90
CA LEU A 251 5.29 19.66 1.58
C LEU A 251 5.49 20.10 3.03
N ASN A 252 5.44 21.40 3.34
CA ASN A 252 5.54 21.87 4.72
C ASN A 252 4.37 21.37 5.58
N THR A 253 3.15 21.32 5.04
CA THR A 253 2.00 20.76 5.78
C THR A 253 2.23 19.31 6.20
N LEU A 254 2.94 18.50 5.40
CA LEU A 254 3.29 17.14 5.79
C LEU A 254 4.24 17.08 6.99
N SER A 255 5.14 18.07 7.13
CA SER A 255 6.07 18.14 8.25
C SER A 255 5.42 18.55 9.57
N GLU A 256 4.22 19.14 9.55
CA GLU A 256 3.48 19.51 10.77
C GLU A 256 3.08 18.28 11.59
N ASP A 257 2.87 17.13 10.94
CA ASP A 257 2.59 15.84 11.59
C ASP A 257 3.82 15.24 12.30
N TYR A 258 5.02 15.81 12.12
CA TYR A 258 6.30 15.29 12.61
C TYR A 258 7.10 16.39 13.32
N PRO A 259 6.64 16.85 14.51
CA PRO A 259 7.19 18.03 15.18
C PRO A 259 8.67 17.88 15.58
N ASP A 260 9.14 16.66 15.81
CA ASP A 260 10.51 16.35 16.22
C ASP A 260 11.49 16.21 15.03
N VAL A 261 10.98 16.30 13.79
CA VAL A 261 11.78 16.26 12.57
C VAL A 261 11.97 17.65 11.99
N LYS A 262 13.23 18.04 11.77
CA LYS A 262 13.55 19.27 11.02
C LYS A 262 13.55 18.99 9.54
N PHE A 263 12.54 19.49 8.84
CA PHE A 263 12.44 19.43 7.38
C PHE A 263 12.88 20.73 6.72
N ILE A 264 13.71 20.61 5.69
CA ILE A 264 14.29 21.72 4.92
C ILE A 264 14.13 21.40 3.45
N GLN A 265 13.58 22.36 2.70
CA GLN A 265 13.49 22.28 1.25
C GLN A 265 14.09 23.54 0.65
N TYR A 266 14.92 23.38 -0.37
CA TYR A 266 15.59 24.50 -1.03
C TYR A 266 15.84 24.22 -2.50
N LYS A 267 15.49 25.20 -3.35
CA LYS A 267 15.92 25.24 -4.75
C LYS A 267 17.24 26.00 -4.79
N ILE A 268 18.29 25.33 -5.21
CA ILE A 268 19.65 25.83 -5.24
C ILE A 268 19.74 26.91 -6.31
N GLU A 269 20.08 28.13 -5.90
CA GLU A 269 20.31 29.23 -6.83
C GLU A 269 21.79 29.31 -7.21
N ASN A 270 22.67 29.26 -6.19
CA ASN A 270 24.11 29.16 -6.33
C ASN A 270 24.74 28.64 -5.03
N LYS A 271 26.02 28.26 -5.10
CA LYS A 271 26.80 27.75 -3.97
C LYS A 271 26.85 28.70 -2.78
N GLU A 272 27.02 30.01 -3.02
CA GLU A 272 27.16 30.99 -1.94
C GLU A 272 25.85 31.14 -1.13
N LYS A 273 24.71 31.22 -1.83
CA LYS A 273 23.38 31.27 -1.21
C LYS A 273 23.05 29.99 -0.46
N TRP A 274 23.40 28.82 -1.03
CA TRP A 274 23.29 27.53 -0.35
C TRP A 274 24.08 27.52 0.97
N THR A 275 25.36 27.87 0.93
CA THR A 275 26.21 27.91 2.13
C THR A 275 25.63 28.84 3.18
N LYS A 276 25.22 30.07 2.81
CA LYS A 276 24.56 30.99 3.75
C LYS A 276 23.30 30.39 4.36
N LYS A 277 22.43 29.76 3.56
CA LYS A 277 21.16 29.18 4.03
C LYS A 277 21.40 28.04 5.03
N ILE A 278 22.33 27.13 4.74
CA ILE A 278 22.60 25.96 5.58
C ILE A 278 23.45 26.32 6.80
N ARG A 279 24.37 27.28 6.70
CA ARG A 279 25.17 27.76 7.83
C ARG A 279 24.33 28.19 9.02
N HIS A 280 23.19 28.83 8.78
CA HIS A 280 22.29 29.26 9.86
C HIS A 280 21.60 28.10 10.60
N ILE A 281 21.56 26.92 9.99
CA ILE A 281 20.88 25.74 10.52
C ILE A 281 21.90 24.73 11.08
N LEU A 282 23.03 24.58 10.39
CA LEU A 282 24.10 23.63 10.68
C LEU A 282 25.44 24.39 10.73
N THR A 283 26.44 24.01 9.92
CA THR A 283 27.76 24.66 9.83
C THR A 283 28.23 24.80 8.38
N ASP A 284 29.24 25.64 8.14
CA ASP A 284 29.85 25.82 6.82
C ASP A 284 30.47 24.51 6.28
N ASP A 285 31.12 23.73 7.15
CA ASP A 285 31.69 22.43 6.79
C ASP A 285 30.62 21.44 6.32
N ILE A 286 29.47 21.40 7.03
CA ILE A 286 28.35 20.53 6.65
C ILE A 286 27.75 21.00 5.32
N ALA A 287 27.60 22.31 5.11
CA ALA A 287 27.10 22.85 3.84
C ALA A 287 27.98 22.44 2.66
N GLN A 288 29.31 22.49 2.84
CA GLN A 288 30.28 22.09 1.83
C GLN A 288 30.30 20.57 1.61
N ASN A 289 30.19 19.77 2.67
CA ASN A 289 30.11 18.32 2.56
C ASN A 289 28.85 17.86 1.84
N LEU A 290 27.69 18.48 2.13
CA LEU A 290 26.44 18.21 1.41
C LEU A 290 26.50 18.65 -0.05
N TRP A 291 27.15 19.78 -0.35
CA TRP A 291 27.39 20.23 -1.72
C TRP A 291 28.15 19.18 -2.53
N ASN A 292 29.23 18.66 -1.96
CA ASN A 292 30.09 17.66 -2.61
C ASN A 292 29.41 16.29 -2.70
N PHE A 293 28.78 15.82 -1.62
CA PHE A 293 28.07 14.53 -1.60
C PHE A 293 26.93 14.51 -2.62
N GLY A 294 26.21 15.62 -2.71
CA GLY A 294 25.02 15.73 -3.54
C GLY A 294 25.28 16.00 -5.01
N ASN A 295 26.54 16.29 -5.40
CA ASN A 295 26.88 16.93 -6.68
C ASN A 295 25.90 18.07 -7.00
N LEU A 296 25.72 18.95 -6.01
CA LEU A 296 24.70 20.00 -6.10
C LEU A 296 25.09 21.01 -7.20
N GLU A 297 24.10 21.35 -8.03
CA GLU A 297 24.23 22.32 -9.11
C GLU A 297 23.13 23.39 -9.01
N ASP A 298 23.36 24.50 -9.69
CA ASP A 298 22.40 25.58 -9.81
C ASP A 298 21.10 25.07 -10.48
N GLY A 299 19.97 25.35 -9.84
CA GLY A 299 18.64 24.93 -10.25
C GLY A 299 18.16 23.63 -9.60
N CYS A 300 19.04 22.79 -9.04
CA CYS A 300 18.64 21.56 -8.35
C CYS A 300 17.79 21.84 -7.11
N VAL A 301 16.98 20.87 -6.71
CA VAL A 301 16.17 20.97 -5.49
C VAL A 301 16.65 19.92 -4.50
N ILE A 302 16.91 20.34 -3.27
CA ILE A 302 17.23 19.45 -2.17
C ILE A 302 16.09 19.46 -1.15
N LEU A 303 15.62 18.27 -0.80
CA LEU A 303 14.69 17.99 0.28
C LEU A 303 15.49 17.25 1.34
N LEU A 304 15.62 17.83 2.53
CA LEU A 304 16.49 17.39 3.61
C LEU A 304 15.67 17.24 4.89
N ALA A 305 15.82 16.14 5.61
CA ALA A 305 15.23 15.96 6.92
C ALA A 305 16.23 15.37 7.91
N PHE A 306 16.13 15.76 9.18
CA PHE A 306 16.88 15.15 10.28
C PHE A 306 16.10 15.20 11.60
N GLY A 307 16.23 14.15 12.40
CA GLY A 307 15.44 13.91 13.61
C GLY A 307 15.55 12.45 14.09
N PRO A 308 14.56 11.95 14.86
CA PRO A 308 14.43 10.51 15.17
C PRO A 308 14.30 9.67 13.89
N LYS A 309 14.86 8.45 13.86
CA LYS A 309 15.02 7.67 12.61
C LYS A 309 13.69 7.37 11.94
N ASP A 310 12.76 6.77 12.67
CA ASP A 310 11.52 6.25 12.10
C ASP A 310 10.61 7.39 11.62
N GLU A 311 10.50 8.47 12.39
CA GLU A 311 9.76 9.67 12.00
C GLU A 311 10.37 10.35 10.78
N THR A 312 11.70 10.48 10.73
CA THR A 312 12.41 11.11 9.61
C THR A 312 12.20 10.33 8.31
N LEU A 313 12.32 9.00 8.36
CA LEU A 313 12.08 8.14 7.20
C LEU A 313 10.61 8.19 6.76
N SER A 314 9.67 8.10 7.71
CA SER A 314 8.23 8.17 7.44
C SER A 314 7.82 9.48 6.77
N LEU A 315 8.29 10.63 7.29
CA LEU A 315 8.07 11.94 6.68
C LEU A 315 8.63 11.99 5.26
N MET A 316 9.89 11.58 5.08
CA MET A 316 10.56 11.68 3.78
C MET A 316 9.96 10.74 2.73
N GLY A 317 9.41 9.59 3.13
CA GLY A 317 8.62 8.72 2.25
C GLY A 317 7.32 9.38 1.78
N LYS A 318 6.59 10.06 2.68
CA LYS A 318 5.40 10.85 2.32
C LYS A 318 5.75 12.03 1.41
N VAL A 319 6.79 12.78 1.75
CA VAL A 319 7.30 13.91 0.95
C VAL A 319 7.67 13.46 -0.46
N ARG A 320 8.38 12.34 -0.59
CA ARG A 320 8.74 11.73 -1.88
C ARG A 320 7.52 11.47 -2.76
N LEU A 321 6.50 10.80 -2.21
CA LEU A 321 5.29 10.45 -2.95
C LEU A 321 4.47 11.69 -3.32
N GLU A 322 4.29 12.61 -2.38
CA GLU A 322 3.51 13.82 -2.60
C GLU A 322 4.17 14.75 -3.62
N TYR A 323 5.50 14.86 -3.58
CA TYR A 323 6.23 15.63 -4.58
C TYR A 323 5.98 15.10 -5.99
N VAL A 324 6.02 13.78 -6.20
CA VAL A 324 5.70 13.17 -7.50
C VAL A 324 4.24 13.39 -7.89
N ASN A 325 3.29 13.23 -6.96
CA ASN A 325 1.88 13.50 -7.22
C ASN A 325 1.66 14.93 -7.74
N LEU A 326 2.30 15.92 -7.11
CA LEU A 326 2.19 17.32 -7.50
C LEU A 326 2.86 17.61 -8.85
N LEU A 327 3.97 16.94 -9.18
CA LEU A 327 4.60 17.08 -10.50
C LEU A 327 3.73 16.48 -11.60
N GLU A 328 3.13 15.32 -11.37
CA GLU A 328 2.22 14.66 -12.31
C GLU A 328 0.92 15.45 -12.52
N GLN A 329 0.36 16.04 -11.46
CA GLN A 329 -0.78 16.97 -11.56
C GLN A 329 -0.46 18.19 -12.42
N ASN A 330 0.80 18.63 -12.45
CA ASN A 330 1.28 19.72 -13.29
C ASN A 330 1.73 19.25 -14.69
N GLY A 331 1.42 18.01 -15.07
CA GLY A 331 1.66 17.46 -16.41
C GLY A 331 3.03 16.83 -16.63
N ILE A 332 3.89 16.75 -15.60
CA ILE A 332 5.20 16.08 -15.70
C ILE A 332 5.02 14.61 -15.33
N LYS A 333 5.04 13.72 -16.33
CA LYS A 333 4.93 12.29 -16.10
C LYS A 333 6.23 11.73 -15.54
N ILE A 334 6.17 11.13 -14.35
CA ILE A 334 7.36 10.60 -13.66
C ILE A 334 7.23 9.09 -13.46
N ARG A 335 6.08 8.62 -12.99
CA ARG A 335 5.85 7.20 -12.77
C ARG A 335 5.75 6.47 -14.10
N ASN A 336 6.39 5.31 -14.17
CA ASN A 336 6.05 4.36 -15.21
C ASN A 336 4.61 3.86 -15.00
N ASN A 337 3.89 3.64 -16.09
CA ASN A 337 2.53 3.08 -16.08
C ASN A 337 2.51 1.57 -15.81
N ASP A 338 3.68 0.94 -15.71
CA ASP A 338 3.82 -0.48 -15.46
C ASP A 338 3.49 -0.83 -14.01
N VAL A 339 2.97 -2.04 -13.82
CA VAL A 339 2.76 -2.61 -12.49
C VAL A 339 4.11 -3.13 -11.98
N ASP A 340 4.60 -2.60 -10.86
CA ASP A 340 5.90 -2.97 -10.27
C ASP A 340 5.68 -3.66 -8.93
N ILE A 341 5.61 -4.99 -8.98
CA ILE A 341 5.34 -5.82 -7.80
C ILE A 341 6.65 -6.24 -7.16
N LEU A 342 6.74 -6.08 -5.84
CA LEU A 342 7.86 -6.57 -5.05
C LEU A 342 7.43 -7.19 -3.72
N TRP A 343 8.28 -8.08 -3.23
CA TRP A 343 8.23 -8.62 -1.87
C TRP A 343 9.04 -7.74 -0.92
N ILE A 344 8.43 -7.37 0.21
CA ILE A 344 9.15 -6.92 1.39
C ILE A 344 9.34 -8.11 2.34
N THR A 345 10.57 -8.32 2.78
CA THR A 345 10.98 -9.39 3.71
C THR A 345 11.64 -8.81 4.95
N ASP A 346 11.88 -9.65 5.96
CA ASP A 346 12.70 -9.31 7.13
C ASP A 346 12.14 -8.13 7.93
N PHE A 347 10.82 -8.16 8.13
CA PHE A 347 10.15 -7.21 9.02
C PHE A 347 10.64 -7.41 10.45
N PRO A 348 10.63 -6.37 11.30
CA PRO A 348 10.81 -6.54 12.73
C PRO A 348 9.66 -7.35 13.33
N LEU A 349 9.95 -8.24 14.28
CA LEU A 349 8.91 -8.97 15.01
C LEU A 349 8.19 -8.06 16.02
N PHE A 350 8.95 -7.18 16.68
CA PHE A 350 8.46 -6.29 17.71
C PHE A 350 8.76 -4.83 17.41
N GLU A 351 7.86 -3.95 17.83
CA GLU A 351 8.06 -2.51 17.91
C GLU A 351 7.78 -2.02 19.34
N ARG A 352 8.25 -0.81 19.67
CA ARG A 352 7.87 -0.15 20.92
C ARG A 352 6.66 0.72 20.67
N ASP A 353 5.64 0.53 21.50
CA ASP A 353 4.53 1.47 21.56
C ASP A 353 5.05 2.84 22.02
N SER A 354 4.74 3.90 21.27
CA SER A 354 5.23 5.24 21.55
C SER A 354 4.60 5.86 22.80
N ALA A 355 3.41 5.41 23.22
CA ALA A 355 2.69 5.93 24.37
C ALA A 355 3.04 5.19 25.67
N THR A 356 3.16 3.86 25.63
CA THR A 356 3.40 3.03 26.81
C THR A 356 4.86 2.58 26.94
N GLY A 357 5.65 2.66 25.86
CA GLY A 357 7.03 2.18 25.80
C GLY A 357 7.17 0.64 25.83
N THR A 358 6.05 -0.09 25.87
CA THR A 358 6.04 -1.56 25.92
C THR A 358 6.24 -2.17 24.54
N LEU A 359 6.78 -3.39 24.49
CA LEU A 359 6.89 -4.13 23.24
C LEU A 359 5.50 -4.57 22.75
N GLN A 360 5.25 -4.37 21.46
CA GLN A 360 4.08 -4.86 20.74
C GLN A 360 4.54 -5.62 19.50
N THR A 361 3.73 -6.59 19.06
CA THR A 361 4.02 -7.35 17.84
C THR A 361 3.63 -6.55 16.60
N VAL A 362 4.53 -6.42 15.64
CA VAL A 362 4.30 -5.68 14.38
C VAL A 362 3.30 -6.43 13.48
N HIS A 363 3.33 -7.76 13.55
CA HIS A 363 2.45 -8.65 12.81
C HIS A 363 1.65 -9.54 13.78
N HIS A 364 1.05 -10.61 13.25
CA HIS A 364 0.29 -11.54 14.07
C HIS A 364 1.18 -12.16 15.17
N PRO A 365 0.69 -12.31 16.43
CA PRO A 365 1.49 -12.84 17.54
C PRO A 365 2.09 -14.24 17.35
N PHE A 366 1.55 -15.02 16.42
CA PHE A 366 2.05 -16.37 16.09
C PHE A 366 3.07 -16.38 14.94
N THR A 367 3.58 -15.23 14.53
CA THR A 367 4.58 -15.18 13.46
C THR A 367 5.91 -15.73 13.97
N SER A 368 6.44 -16.75 13.31
CA SER A 368 7.74 -17.32 13.67
C SER A 368 8.85 -16.30 13.38
N PRO A 369 9.80 -16.08 14.29
CA PRO A 369 11.04 -15.38 13.96
C PRO A 369 11.89 -16.19 12.99
N HIS A 370 12.89 -15.54 12.40
CA HIS A 370 14.00 -16.23 11.76
C HIS A 370 14.72 -17.14 12.77
N ARG A 371 15.17 -18.31 12.32
CA ARG A 371 15.78 -19.31 13.22
C ARG A 371 17.09 -18.80 13.81
N GLU A 372 17.85 -18.09 13.01
CA GLU A 372 19.08 -17.40 13.37
C GLU A 372 18.86 -16.34 14.45
N ASP A 373 17.69 -15.71 14.50
CA ASP A 373 17.38 -14.61 15.43
C ASP A 373 16.76 -15.10 16.75
N LEU A 374 16.57 -16.42 16.93
CA LEU A 374 15.95 -16.97 18.15
C LEU A 374 16.66 -16.54 19.44
N HIS A 375 17.99 -16.46 19.40
CA HIS A 375 18.80 -16.01 20.54
C HIS A 375 18.53 -14.54 20.93
N LEU A 376 18.12 -13.70 19.96
CA LEU A 376 17.84 -12.29 20.19
C LEU A 376 16.52 -12.05 20.92
N LEU A 377 15.63 -13.04 21.04
CA LEU A 377 14.36 -12.88 21.76
C LEU A 377 14.56 -12.49 23.22
N GLU A 378 15.56 -13.07 23.88
CA GLU A 378 15.90 -12.77 25.28
C GLU A 378 16.87 -11.59 25.39
N GLU A 379 17.84 -11.50 24.49
CA GLU A 379 18.91 -10.50 24.57
C GLU A 379 18.49 -9.11 24.06
N CYS A 380 17.82 -9.06 22.90
CA CYS A 380 17.50 -7.82 22.21
C CYS A 380 16.28 -7.99 21.27
N PRO A 381 15.05 -8.09 21.82
CA PRO A 381 13.86 -8.47 21.05
C PRO A 381 13.55 -7.54 19.87
N LEU A 382 13.95 -6.27 19.93
CA LEU A 382 13.76 -5.30 18.84
C LEU A 382 14.61 -5.57 17.59
N LYS A 383 15.59 -6.45 17.67
CA LYS A 383 16.43 -6.85 16.54
C LYS A 383 15.97 -8.15 15.89
N VAL A 384 14.94 -8.80 16.44
CA VAL A 384 14.42 -10.05 15.90
C VAL A 384 13.66 -9.75 14.62
N CYS A 385 14.09 -10.33 13.51
CA CYS A 385 13.42 -10.24 12.24
C CYS A 385 12.54 -11.47 11.99
N ILE A 386 11.51 -11.29 11.17
CA ILE A 386 10.59 -12.34 10.76
C ILE A 386 10.65 -12.53 9.24
N PRO A 387 10.47 -13.76 8.74
CA PRO A 387 10.32 -14.06 7.33
C PRO A 387 8.99 -13.53 6.75
N SER A 388 8.22 -12.74 7.52
CA SER A 388 6.94 -12.18 7.13
C SER A 388 7.03 -11.47 5.78
N LEU A 389 5.94 -11.61 5.03
CA LEU A 389 5.90 -11.32 3.61
C LEU A 389 4.83 -10.26 3.38
N SER A 390 5.24 -9.17 2.76
CA SER A 390 4.32 -8.16 2.26
C SER A 390 4.50 -8.04 0.76
N LEU A 391 3.45 -8.34 0.00
CA LEU A 391 3.44 -8.14 -1.45
C LEU A 391 2.86 -6.76 -1.74
N GLN A 392 3.68 -5.91 -2.35
CA GLN A 392 3.31 -4.52 -2.63
C GLN A 392 3.19 -4.30 -4.14
N LYS A 393 2.21 -3.48 -4.54
CA LYS A 393 1.87 -3.19 -5.95
C LYS A 393 2.23 -1.75 -6.33
#